data_AF-A0A8S9WRV0-F1
#
_entry.id   AF-A0A8S9WRV0-F1
#
_cell.length_a   1.000
_cell.length_b   1.000
_cell.length_c   1.000
_cell.angle_alpha   90.00
_cell.angle_beta   90.00
_cell.angle_gamma   90.00
#
_symmetry.space_group_name_H-M   'P 1'
#
loop_
_entity.id
_entity.type
_entity.pdbx_description
1 polymer ?
#
loop_
_entity_poly.entity_id
_entity_poly.type
_entity_poly.pdbx_seq_one_letter_code
_entity_poly.pdbx_strand_id
1 'polypeptide(L)'
;MISAVLALSVVVGALGSEYLEEGDICGLSWTCKKLSECSSARQDLSSGRSPRICSFQGMLPIVCCRPEQEGSVEIENIDERWPPVTTTTTRRPRPSTKKSISKRKCEEYAEFVFTMEQVPTLSFDPQVVKKDECRRVEEPLIVGGKDAKAREFPHMTQIGYDNVRNSEIAWLCGGSLISERWVLSAAHCTNPDRK
;
A
#
# COMPACT_ATOMS: atom_id res chain seq x y z
N MET A 1 -9.56 47.65 48.86
CA MET A 1 -8.79 47.51 47.61
C MET A 1 -9.05 46.13 47.05
N ILE A 2 -9.59 46.10 45.85
CA ILE A 2 -10.07 44.93 45.12
C ILE A 2 -8.85 44.11 44.70
N SER A 3 -8.83 42.79 44.91
CA SER A 3 -7.90 41.92 44.21
C SER A 3 -8.62 40.66 43.76
N ALA A 4 -8.62 40.52 42.44
CA ALA A 4 -9.43 39.66 41.63
C ALA A 4 -9.04 38.18 41.79
N VAL A 5 -10.06 37.33 41.95
CA VAL A 5 -9.93 35.88 41.78
C VAL A 5 -10.00 35.60 40.28
N LEU A 6 -8.86 35.32 39.66
CA LEU A 6 -8.80 34.87 38.26
C LEU A 6 -9.22 33.40 38.20
N ALA A 7 -10.47 33.15 37.81
CA ALA A 7 -10.93 31.83 37.43
C ALA A 7 -10.38 31.48 36.04
N LEU A 8 -9.36 30.61 36.00
CA LEU A 8 -8.88 29.98 34.78
C LEU A 8 -9.87 28.87 34.38
N SER A 9 -10.83 29.20 33.54
CA SER A 9 -11.64 28.23 32.82
C SER A 9 -10.79 27.56 31.74
N VAL A 10 -10.35 26.33 32.01
CA VAL A 10 -9.76 25.46 30.99
C VAL A 10 -10.88 25.04 30.05
N VAL A 11 -10.99 25.73 28.91
CA VAL A 11 -11.80 25.28 27.78
C VAL A 11 -11.06 24.09 27.17
N VAL A 12 -11.49 22.88 27.52
CA VAL A 12 -11.08 21.66 26.81
C VAL A 12 -11.79 21.69 25.46
N GLY A 13 -11.15 22.32 24.47
CA GLY A 13 -11.56 22.22 23.09
C GLY A 13 -11.29 20.81 22.59
N ALA A 14 -12.36 20.01 22.46
CA ALA A 14 -12.31 18.74 21.77
C ALA A 14 -12.07 18.98 20.27
N LEU A 15 -10.81 18.92 19.84
CA LEU A 15 -10.47 18.67 18.44
C LEU A 15 -10.64 17.16 18.21
N GLY A 16 -11.88 16.70 18.08
CA GLY A 16 -12.18 15.37 17.60
C GLY A 16 -12.02 15.33 16.09
N SER A 17 -11.08 14.53 15.59
CA SER A 17 -11.23 13.94 14.26
C SER A 17 -12.59 13.21 14.27
N GLU A 18 -13.49 13.50 13.32
CA GLU A 18 -14.74 12.75 13.17
C GLU A 18 -14.40 11.31 12.76
N TYR A 19 -14.14 10.48 13.76
CA TYR A 19 -14.12 9.03 13.62
C TYR A 19 -15.58 8.62 13.42
N LEU A 20 -15.95 8.38 12.17
CA LEU A 20 -17.28 7.89 11.81
C LEU A 20 -17.37 6.41 12.19
N GLU A 21 -18.31 6.07 13.05
CA GLU A 21 -18.58 4.73 13.53
C GLU A 21 -19.44 3.94 12.52
N GLU A 22 -19.63 2.64 12.80
CA GLU A 22 -20.53 1.81 12.00
C GLU A 22 -21.96 2.36 12.01
N GLY A 23 -22.50 2.65 10.83
CA GLY A 23 -23.83 3.25 10.64
C GLY A 23 -23.83 4.75 10.35
N ASP A 24 -22.70 5.44 10.49
CA ASP A 24 -22.63 6.88 10.20
C ASP A 24 -22.68 7.18 8.71
N ILE A 25 -23.10 8.39 8.36
CA ILE A 25 -23.27 8.83 6.97
C ILE A 25 -21.94 9.38 6.44
N CYS A 26 -21.46 8.84 5.32
CA CYS A 26 -20.15 9.16 4.73
C CYS A 26 -20.25 9.88 3.36
N GLY A 27 -21.29 10.68 3.17
CA GLY A 27 -21.56 11.45 1.96
C GLY A 27 -22.99 11.98 1.94
N LEU A 28 -23.58 12.14 0.75
CA LEU A 28 -24.97 12.60 0.59
C LEU A 28 -26.01 11.52 0.98
N SER A 29 -25.66 10.24 0.84
CA SER A 29 -26.58 9.11 1.13
C SER A 29 -25.87 7.77 1.39
N TRP A 30 -24.56 7.80 1.65
CA TRP A 30 -23.75 6.59 1.81
C TRP A 30 -23.53 6.30 3.29
N THR A 31 -23.41 5.02 3.66
CA THR A 31 -23.30 4.59 5.08
C THR A 31 -22.01 3.84 5.33
N CYS A 32 -21.38 4.08 6.47
CA CYS A 32 -20.19 3.37 6.91
C CYS A 32 -20.56 1.95 7.38
N LYS A 33 -20.00 0.93 6.74
CA LYS A 33 -20.16 -0.48 7.14
C LYS A 33 -18.82 -1.21 7.09
N LYS A 34 -18.74 -2.37 7.75
CA LYS A 34 -17.57 -3.26 7.64
C LYS A 34 -17.39 -3.75 6.21
N LEU A 35 -16.15 -4.00 5.81
CA LEU A 35 -15.84 -4.52 4.47
C LEU A 35 -16.59 -5.82 4.12
N SER A 36 -16.85 -6.66 5.12
CA SER A 36 -17.61 -7.91 4.98
C SER A 36 -19.08 -7.70 4.60
N GLU A 37 -19.66 -6.56 4.98
CA GLU A 37 -21.09 -6.25 4.90
C GLU A 37 -21.42 -5.28 3.75
N CYS A 38 -20.43 -4.96 2.92
CA CYS A 38 -20.51 -3.97 1.87
C CYS A 38 -20.25 -4.57 0.49
N SER A 39 -21.30 -4.77 -0.30
CA SER A 39 -21.22 -5.26 -1.69
C SER A 39 -20.52 -4.26 -2.61
N SER A 40 -20.82 -2.97 -2.46
CA SER A 40 -20.20 -1.88 -3.24
C SER A 40 -18.69 -1.78 -3.01
N ALA A 41 -18.23 -1.88 -1.76
CA ALA A 41 -16.80 -1.87 -1.47
C ALA A 41 -16.07 -3.11 -2.03
N ARG A 42 -16.71 -4.28 -2.02
CA ARG A 42 -16.15 -5.47 -2.68
C ARG A 42 -16.07 -5.29 -4.20
N GLN A 43 -17.05 -4.65 -4.81
CA GLN A 43 -17.04 -4.35 -6.24
C GLN A 43 -15.92 -3.36 -6.59
N ASP A 44 -15.76 -2.30 -5.80
CA ASP A 44 -14.66 -1.34 -5.96
C ASP A 44 -13.31 -2.04 -5.90
N LEU A 45 -13.09 -2.89 -4.88
CA LEU A 45 -11.86 -3.67 -4.74
C LEU A 45 -11.62 -4.62 -5.91
N SER A 46 -12.66 -5.32 -6.38
CA SER A 46 -12.57 -6.21 -7.55
C SER A 46 -12.20 -5.44 -8.84
N SER A 47 -12.56 -4.16 -8.91
CA SER A 47 -12.22 -3.26 -10.01
C SER A 47 -10.87 -2.53 -9.82
N GLY A 48 -10.13 -2.83 -8.76
CA GLY A 48 -8.87 -2.17 -8.42
C GLY A 48 -9.03 -0.73 -7.90
N ARG A 49 -10.22 -0.35 -7.44
CA ARG A 49 -10.49 0.93 -6.78
C ARG A 49 -10.54 0.72 -5.26
N SER A 50 -9.78 1.52 -4.52
CA SER A 50 -9.85 1.51 -3.06
C SER A 50 -11.07 2.31 -2.58
N PRO A 51 -12.04 1.72 -1.85
CA PRO A 51 -13.17 2.45 -1.27
C PRO A 51 -12.71 3.50 -0.25
N ARG A 52 -13.55 4.50 0.01
CA ARG A 52 -13.27 5.51 1.05
C ARG A 52 -13.40 4.87 2.43
N ILE A 53 -12.36 5.05 3.27
CA ILE A 53 -12.30 4.51 4.63
C ILE A 53 -12.93 5.54 5.58
N CYS A 54 -13.91 5.10 6.37
CA CYS A 54 -14.52 5.91 7.44
C CYS A 54 -13.65 5.86 8.71
N SER A 55 -13.36 4.64 9.18
CA SER A 55 -12.63 4.39 10.43
C SER A 55 -12.09 2.95 10.46
N PHE A 56 -11.45 2.59 11.57
CA PHE A 56 -10.88 1.27 11.81
C PHE A 56 -11.36 0.70 13.13
N GLN A 57 -11.94 -0.50 13.09
CA GLN A 57 -12.23 -1.27 14.29
C GLN A 57 -11.16 -2.36 14.44
N GLY A 58 -10.07 -2.01 15.12
CA GLY A 58 -8.88 -2.85 15.20
C GLY A 58 -8.19 -2.97 13.84
N MET A 59 -8.10 -4.20 13.30
CA MET A 59 -7.55 -4.46 11.96
C MET A 59 -8.62 -4.42 10.86
N LEU A 60 -9.91 -4.30 11.21
CA LEU A 60 -10.99 -4.29 10.23
C LEU A 60 -11.27 -2.86 9.76
N PRO A 61 -11.17 -2.57 8.46
CA PRO A 61 -11.57 -1.29 7.91
C PRO A 61 -13.08 -1.17 7.84
N ILE A 62 -13.59 -0.04 8.33
CA ILE A 62 -14.96 0.41 8.09
C ILE A 62 -14.92 1.32 6.86
N VAL A 63 -15.67 0.94 5.83
CA VAL A 63 -15.66 1.57 4.51
C VAL A 63 -17.02 2.19 4.20
N CYS A 64 -17.00 3.22 3.37
CA CYS A 64 -18.19 3.93 2.95
C CYS A 64 -18.93 3.17 1.85
N CYS A 65 -20.14 2.69 2.15
CA CYS A 65 -20.97 1.89 1.26
C CYS A 65 -22.01 2.72 0.53
N ARG A 66 -22.06 2.57 -0.79
CA ARG A 66 -23.14 3.12 -1.62
C ARG A 66 -24.43 2.32 -1.37
N PRO A 67 -25.60 2.97 -1.24
CA PRO A 67 -26.87 2.27 -1.15
C PRO A 67 -27.16 1.50 -2.44
N GLU A 68 -27.59 0.24 -2.31
CA GLU A 68 -28.13 -0.54 -3.43
C GLU A 68 -29.50 0.05 -3.78
N GLN A 69 -29.56 0.82 -4.86
CA GLN A 69 -30.84 1.14 -5.48
C GLN A 69 -31.21 0.04 -6.46
N GLU A 70 -32.22 -0.75 -6.12
CA GLU A 70 -33.09 -1.36 -7.15
C GLU A 70 -33.67 -0.21 -7.98
N GLY A 71 -33.34 -0.17 -9.27
CA GLY A 71 -33.87 0.82 -10.20
C GLY A 71 -32.79 1.50 -11.02
N SER A 72 -32.76 1.15 -12.29
CA SER A 72 -32.06 1.85 -13.37
C SER A 72 -32.33 3.36 -13.30
N VAL A 73 -31.34 4.13 -12.90
CA VAL A 73 -31.24 5.54 -13.27
C VAL A 73 -30.04 5.64 -14.20
N GLU A 74 -30.33 5.83 -15.48
CA GLU A 74 -29.37 6.29 -16.46
C GLU A 74 -28.84 7.63 -15.98
N ILE A 75 -27.60 7.64 -15.50
CA ILE A 75 -26.85 8.88 -15.39
C ILE A 75 -25.99 8.95 -16.64
N GLU A 76 -26.47 9.78 -17.56
CA GLU A 76 -25.73 10.29 -18.70
C GLU A 76 -24.33 10.76 -18.28
N ASN A 77 -23.36 10.41 -19.11
CA ASN A 77 -22.00 10.91 -19.20
C ASN A 77 -21.69 12.14 -18.33
N ILE A 78 -21.01 11.93 -17.21
CA ILE A 78 -20.07 12.92 -16.67
C ILE A 78 -18.69 12.26 -16.71
N ASP A 79 -18.08 12.36 -17.89
CA ASP A 79 -16.69 12.05 -18.14
C ASP A 79 -15.84 13.17 -17.53
N GLU A 80 -15.78 13.25 -16.20
CA GLU A 80 -14.80 14.08 -15.50
C GLU A 80 -13.78 13.18 -14.82
N ARG A 81 -12.73 12.93 -15.59
CA ARG A 81 -11.45 12.35 -15.17
C ARG A 81 -10.84 13.19 -14.03
N TRP A 82 -11.20 12.86 -12.80
CA TRP A 82 -10.55 13.37 -11.59
C TRP A 82 -10.24 12.17 -10.66
N PRO A 83 -9.04 12.01 -10.10
CA PRO A 83 -8.00 13.00 -9.82
C PRO A 83 -7.11 13.34 -11.02
N PRO A 84 -6.35 14.46 -10.98
CA PRO A 84 -5.36 14.75 -11.99
C PRO A 84 -4.40 13.57 -12.05
N VAL A 85 -4.33 12.93 -13.22
CA VAL A 85 -3.15 12.14 -13.56
C VAL A 85 -2.01 13.12 -13.48
N THR A 86 -1.20 13.04 -12.42
CA THR A 86 0.12 13.62 -12.43
C THR A 86 0.83 12.89 -13.56
N THR A 87 0.82 13.50 -14.75
CA THR A 87 1.63 13.09 -15.87
C THR A 87 3.05 13.43 -15.45
N THR A 88 3.63 12.57 -14.62
CA THR A 88 5.07 12.39 -14.66
C THR A 88 5.34 12.06 -16.12
N THR A 89 5.95 12.98 -16.83
CA THR A 89 6.51 12.77 -18.16
C THR A 89 7.69 11.81 -18.03
N THR A 90 7.47 10.63 -17.46
CA THR A 90 8.25 9.46 -17.84
C THR A 90 7.91 9.25 -19.31
N ARG A 91 8.74 9.79 -20.20
CA ARG A 91 8.80 9.34 -21.59
C ARG A 91 8.85 7.82 -21.52
N ARG A 92 7.73 7.16 -21.78
CA ARG A 92 7.69 5.70 -21.82
C ARG A 92 8.69 5.33 -22.91
N PRO A 93 9.78 4.62 -22.59
CA PRO A 93 10.74 4.21 -23.60
C PRO A 93 9.96 3.49 -24.70
N ARG A 94 10.26 3.80 -25.97
CA ARG A 94 9.70 3.02 -27.09
C ARG A 94 9.85 1.54 -26.75
N PRO A 95 8.82 0.70 -26.93
CA PRO A 95 8.87 -0.69 -26.55
C PRO A 95 10.05 -1.34 -27.28
N SER A 96 11.15 -1.53 -26.55
CA SER A 96 12.32 -2.22 -27.07
C SER A 96 12.01 -3.71 -27.02
N THR A 97 12.21 -4.40 -28.13
CA THR A 97 12.09 -5.86 -28.19
C THR A 97 13.13 -6.56 -27.31
N LYS A 98 14.21 -5.85 -26.94
CA LYS A 98 15.25 -6.33 -26.02
C LYS A 98 14.90 -5.92 -24.58
N LYS A 99 14.82 -6.90 -23.67
CA LYS A 99 14.71 -6.65 -22.23
C LYS A 99 15.99 -5.95 -21.73
N SER A 100 15.85 -5.00 -20.80
CA SER A 100 17.02 -4.40 -20.14
C SER A 100 17.78 -5.45 -19.33
N ILE A 101 19.07 -5.23 -19.08
CA ILE A 101 19.88 -6.12 -18.23
C ILE A 101 19.25 -6.25 -16.84
N SER A 102 18.78 -5.13 -16.27
CA SER A 102 18.10 -5.11 -14.98
C SER A 102 16.82 -5.95 -14.97
N LYS A 103 16.02 -5.91 -16.05
CA LYS A 103 14.80 -6.71 -16.16
C LYS A 103 15.12 -8.20 -16.21
N ARG A 104 16.09 -8.60 -17.02
CA ARG A 104 16.52 -10.00 -17.11
C ARG A 104 17.05 -10.51 -15.77
N LYS A 105 17.84 -9.68 -15.07
CA LYS A 105 18.39 -10.05 -13.75
C LYS A 105 17.32 -10.17 -12.69
N CYS A 106 16.36 -9.25 -12.66
CA CYS A 106 15.20 -9.33 -11.76
C CYS A 106 14.39 -10.62 -12.00
N GLU A 107 14.15 -10.98 -13.27
CA GLU A 107 13.44 -12.23 -13.62
C GLU A 107 14.23 -13.47 -13.14
N GLU A 108 15.55 -13.50 -13.33
CA GLU A 108 16.43 -14.57 -12.82
C GLU A 108 16.41 -14.64 -11.29
N TYR A 109 16.46 -13.50 -10.61
CA TYR A 109 16.42 -13.45 -9.14
C TYR A 109 15.06 -13.87 -8.56
N ALA A 110 13.96 -13.58 -9.27
CA ALA A 110 12.62 -13.98 -8.87
C ALA A 110 12.43 -15.51 -8.85
N GLU A 111 13.26 -16.28 -9.54
CA GLU A 111 13.17 -17.74 -9.50
C GLU A 111 13.59 -18.35 -8.16
N PHE A 112 14.45 -17.68 -7.39
CA PHE A 112 14.91 -18.15 -6.07
C PHE A 112 13.83 -18.14 -4.98
N VAL A 113 12.73 -17.44 -5.23
CA VAL A 113 11.59 -17.36 -4.32
C VAL A 113 10.83 -18.69 -4.21
N PHE A 114 11.03 -19.58 -5.19
CA PHE A 114 10.24 -20.78 -5.28
C PHE A 114 10.98 -22.00 -4.74
N THR A 115 10.28 -22.81 -3.97
CA THR A 115 10.76 -24.12 -3.51
C THR A 115 9.93 -25.24 -4.13
N MET A 116 10.55 -26.39 -4.36
CA MET A 116 9.87 -27.57 -4.88
C MET A 116 9.36 -28.37 -3.68
N GLU A 117 8.04 -28.45 -3.52
CA GLU A 117 7.41 -29.18 -2.44
C GLU A 117 6.59 -30.34 -3.00
N GLN A 118 6.66 -31.52 -2.37
CA GLN A 118 5.77 -32.63 -2.71
C GLN A 118 4.39 -32.32 -2.15
N VAL A 119 3.37 -32.43 -2.99
CA VAL A 119 2.00 -32.28 -2.50
C VAL A 119 1.72 -33.41 -1.50
N PRO A 120 1.13 -33.12 -0.32
CA PRO A 120 0.87 -34.12 0.70
C PRO A 120 -0.41 -34.92 0.36
N THR A 121 -0.50 -35.44 -0.86
CA THR A 121 -1.61 -36.30 -1.31
C THR A 121 -1.21 -37.76 -1.18
N LEU A 122 -2.13 -38.64 -0.76
CA LEU A 122 -1.94 -40.10 -0.67
C LEU A 122 -1.90 -40.79 -2.05
N SER A 123 -1.32 -40.14 -3.05
CA SER A 123 -1.19 -40.62 -4.41
C SER A 123 0.06 -41.49 -4.53
N PHE A 124 0.00 -42.56 -5.33
CA PHE A 124 1.13 -43.46 -5.58
C PHE A 124 2.31 -42.77 -6.31
N ASP A 125 2.08 -41.60 -6.91
CA ASP A 125 3.11 -40.73 -7.49
C ASP A 125 2.89 -39.29 -6.98
N PRO A 126 3.62 -38.85 -5.95
CA PRO A 126 3.41 -37.53 -5.35
C PRO A 126 3.92 -36.45 -6.30
N GLN A 127 3.00 -35.58 -6.74
CA GLN A 127 3.36 -34.48 -7.62
C GLN A 127 4.25 -33.46 -6.90
N VAL A 128 5.32 -33.03 -7.57
CA VAL A 128 6.19 -31.97 -7.07
C VAL A 128 5.69 -30.65 -7.65
N VAL A 129 5.29 -29.73 -6.78
CA VAL A 129 4.80 -28.40 -7.18
C VAL A 129 5.80 -27.32 -6.81
N LYS A 130 5.90 -26.30 -7.67
CA LYS A 130 6.70 -25.09 -7.43
C LYS A 130 5.90 -24.15 -6.53
N LYS A 131 6.26 -24.06 -5.26
CA LYS A 131 5.60 -23.20 -4.27
C LYS A 131 6.35 -21.87 -4.13
N ASP A 132 5.62 -20.78 -4.27
CA ASP A 132 6.13 -19.43 -4.03
C ASP A 132 6.18 -19.14 -2.52
N GLU A 133 7.38 -19.00 -1.95
CA GLU A 133 7.55 -18.66 -0.53
C GLU A 133 7.37 -17.17 -0.24
N CYS A 134 7.45 -16.30 -1.25
CA CYS A 134 7.15 -14.88 -1.11
C CYS A 134 5.68 -14.55 -1.42
N ARG A 135 4.79 -15.55 -1.53
CA ARG A 135 3.37 -15.33 -1.78
C ARG A 135 2.77 -14.51 -0.63
N ARG A 136 2.70 -13.20 -0.83
CA ARG A 136 1.91 -12.32 0.02
C ARG A 136 0.44 -12.60 -0.25
N VAL A 137 -0.32 -12.80 0.82
CA VAL A 137 -1.78 -12.69 0.73
C VAL A 137 -2.05 -11.22 0.42
N GLU A 138 -2.63 -10.95 -0.75
CA GLU A 138 -3.04 -9.59 -1.11
C GLU A 138 -4.17 -9.18 -0.16
N GLU A 139 -3.84 -8.37 0.85
CA GLU A 139 -4.86 -7.71 1.64
C GLU A 139 -5.44 -6.59 0.78
N PRO A 140 -6.77 -6.61 0.52
CA PRO A 140 -7.38 -5.68 -0.42
C PRO A 140 -7.33 -4.21 0.05
N LEU A 141 -7.03 -3.98 1.33
CA LEU A 141 -6.91 -2.66 1.92
C LEU A 141 -5.62 -2.58 2.75
N ILE A 142 -5.00 -1.40 2.78
CA ILE A 142 -3.78 -1.13 3.57
C ILE A 142 -4.20 -0.80 5.01
N VAL A 143 -4.35 -1.82 5.84
CA VAL A 143 -5.02 -1.71 7.15
C VAL A 143 -4.30 -2.56 8.18
N GLY A 144 -4.19 -2.09 9.43
CA GLY A 144 -3.60 -2.90 10.50
C GLY A 144 -2.12 -3.24 10.30
N GLY A 145 -1.33 -2.30 9.77
CA GLY A 145 0.11 -2.48 9.57
C GLY A 145 0.82 -2.95 10.83
N LYS A 146 1.74 -3.89 10.67
CA LYS A 146 2.61 -4.43 11.73
C LYS A 146 4.06 -4.33 11.31
N ASP A 147 4.96 -4.28 12.27
CA ASP A 147 6.40 -4.31 11.99
C ASP A 147 6.75 -5.56 11.19
N ALA A 148 7.54 -5.36 10.13
CA ALA A 148 8.03 -6.45 9.30
C ALA A 148 8.91 -7.38 10.14
N LYS A 149 8.66 -8.68 10.05
CA LYS A 149 9.52 -9.70 10.66
C LYS A 149 10.89 -9.70 9.97
N ALA A 150 11.91 -10.15 10.70
CA ALA A 150 13.21 -10.41 10.10
C ALA A 150 13.05 -11.35 8.90
N ARG A 151 13.66 -10.96 7.77
CA ARG A 151 13.61 -11.67 6.47
C ARG A 151 12.24 -11.76 5.78
N GLU A 152 11.24 -10.98 6.22
CA GLU A 152 9.94 -10.93 5.54
C GLU A 152 10.02 -10.31 4.14
N PHE A 153 10.91 -9.33 3.96
CA PHE A 153 11.14 -8.65 2.68
C PHE A 153 12.62 -8.80 2.26
N PRO A 154 13.05 -9.99 1.81
CA PRO A 154 14.47 -10.29 1.62
C PRO A 154 15.12 -9.51 0.47
N HIS A 155 14.32 -8.99 -0.46
CA HIS A 155 14.80 -8.11 -1.53
C HIS A 155 15.02 -6.66 -1.07
N MET A 156 14.49 -6.24 0.08
CA MET A 156 14.64 -4.86 0.54
C MET A 156 16.08 -4.58 0.97
N THR A 157 16.65 -3.49 0.46
CA THR A 157 18.02 -3.07 0.79
C THR A 157 18.06 -1.61 1.24
N GLN A 158 18.99 -1.29 2.13
CA GLN A 158 19.29 0.08 2.55
C GLN A 158 20.63 0.51 1.97
N ILE A 159 20.70 1.75 1.48
CA ILE A 159 21.90 2.34 0.86
C ILE A 159 22.44 3.42 1.82
N GLY A 160 23.66 3.19 2.29
CA GLY A 160 24.38 4.07 3.21
C GLY A 160 25.46 4.87 2.49
N TYR A 161 25.69 6.09 2.97
CA TYR A 161 26.71 7.00 2.46
C TYR A 161 27.67 7.40 3.59
N ASP A 162 28.95 7.48 3.27
CA ASP A 162 29.95 7.93 4.23
C ASP A 162 29.77 9.42 4.52
N ASN A 163 29.50 9.77 5.77
CA ASN A 163 29.44 11.16 6.19
C ASN A 163 30.84 11.63 6.61
N VAL A 164 31.47 12.41 5.75
CA VAL A 164 32.82 12.97 5.95
C VAL A 164 32.93 13.81 7.24
N ARG A 165 31.82 14.35 7.76
CA ARG A 165 31.83 15.26 8.92
C ARG A 165 31.88 14.54 10.26
N ASN A 166 31.29 13.35 10.38
CA ASN A 166 31.16 12.64 11.66
C ASN A 166 31.60 11.16 11.59
N SER A 167 32.08 10.68 10.44
CA SER A 167 32.48 9.28 10.21
C SER A 167 31.37 8.25 10.46
N GLU A 168 30.09 8.67 10.42
CA GLU A 168 28.94 7.78 10.51
C GLU A 168 28.39 7.46 9.12
N ILE A 169 27.75 6.30 8.97
CA ILE A 169 27.04 5.93 7.74
C ILE A 169 25.64 6.56 7.78
N ALA A 170 25.34 7.43 6.83
CA ALA A 170 24.03 8.01 6.65
C ALA A 170 23.17 7.13 5.73
N TRP A 171 22.11 6.52 6.27
CA TRP A 171 21.18 5.67 5.52
C TRP A 171 20.08 6.49 4.85
N LEU A 172 20.33 6.99 3.65
CA LEU A 172 19.46 7.99 3.00
C LEU A 172 18.61 7.43 1.85
N CYS A 173 18.87 6.20 1.41
CA CYS A 173 18.16 5.60 0.30
C CYS A 173 17.83 4.12 0.55
N GLY A 174 16.82 3.64 -0.19
CA GLY A 174 16.46 2.24 -0.29
C GLY A 174 16.80 1.68 -1.66
N GLY A 175 16.61 0.38 -1.82
CA GLY A 175 16.73 -0.31 -3.09
C GLY A 175 16.11 -1.69 -3.03
N SER A 176 16.22 -2.43 -4.13
CA SER A 176 15.81 -3.82 -4.22
C SER A 176 16.92 -4.67 -4.80
N LEU A 177 17.27 -5.76 -4.12
CA LEU A 177 18.20 -6.76 -4.64
C LEU A 177 17.55 -7.46 -5.83
N ILE A 178 18.14 -7.31 -7.01
CA ILE A 178 17.63 -7.88 -8.27
C ILE A 178 18.55 -8.96 -8.84
N SER A 179 19.67 -9.26 -8.17
CA SER A 179 20.58 -10.37 -8.45
C SER A 179 21.60 -10.45 -7.32
N GLU A 180 22.43 -11.49 -7.30
CA GLU A 180 23.51 -11.69 -6.33
C GLU A 180 24.48 -10.50 -6.17
N ARG A 181 24.59 -9.63 -7.18
CA ARG A 181 25.58 -8.53 -7.19
C ARG A 181 25.00 -7.16 -7.52
N TRP A 182 23.71 -7.04 -7.76
CA TRP A 182 23.10 -5.79 -8.23
C TRP A 182 21.86 -5.41 -7.43
N VAL A 183 21.85 -4.17 -6.96
CA VAL A 183 20.72 -3.51 -6.33
C VAL A 183 20.13 -2.50 -7.32
N LEU A 184 18.81 -2.53 -7.48
CA LEU A 184 18.05 -1.54 -8.21
C LEU A 184 17.65 -0.41 -7.25
N SER A 185 17.91 0.84 -7.63
CA SER A 185 17.53 2.03 -6.85
C SER A 185 17.28 3.23 -7.77
N ALA A 186 16.88 4.36 -7.19
CA ALA A 186 16.67 5.60 -7.91
C ALA A 186 18.01 6.23 -8.35
N ALA A 187 18.03 6.91 -9.50
CA ALA A 187 19.24 7.56 -10.00
C ALA A 187 19.80 8.61 -9.02
N HIS A 188 18.94 9.34 -8.32
CA HIS A 188 19.36 10.35 -7.33
C HIS A 188 19.99 9.72 -6.07
N CYS A 189 19.83 8.41 -5.85
CA CYS A 189 20.52 7.69 -4.79
C CYS A 189 22.00 7.41 -5.13
N THR A 190 22.50 7.77 -6.31
CA THR A 190 23.94 7.67 -6.59
C THR A 190 24.73 8.86 -6.04
N ASN A 191 24.07 9.99 -5.80
CA ASN A 191 24.68 11.18 -5.22
C ASN A 191 23.65 11.96 -4.37
N PRO A 192 23.57 11.67 -3.05
CA PRO A 192 22.54 12.25 -2.18
C PRO A 192 22.70 13.76 -1.98
N ASP A 193 23.88 14.33 -2.27
CA ASP A 193 24.18 15.76 -2.09
C ASP A 193 23.59 16.65 -3.20
N ARG A 194 23.06 16.06 -4.28
CA ARG A 194 22.42 16.78 -5.40
C ARG A 194 20.88 16.73 -5.37
N LYS A 195 20.28 16.88 -4.19
CA LYS A 195 18.83 17.04 -4.06
C LYS A 195 18.39 18.49 -4.18
#